data_AF-A0A7G2EWL9-F1
#
_entry.id   AF-A0A7G2EWL9-F1
#
_cell.length_a   1.000
_cell.length_b   1.000
_cell.length_c   1.000
_cell.angle_alpha   90.00
_cell.angle_beta   90.00
_cell.angle_gamma   90.00
#
_symmetry.space_group_name_H-M   'P 1'
#
loop_
_entity.id
_entity.type
_entity.pdbx_description
1 polymer ?
#
loop_
_entity_poly.entity_id
_entity_poly.type
_entity_poly.pdbx_seq_one_letter_code
_entity_poly.pdbx_strand_id
1 'polypeptide(L)'
;MPPHENPNVDSDADNEPPMDYDEMVEYMLGLPGREHLPRLSRTRIPGVETIWFGRDKGKLSRTIAGIFRAKFDGPYFSWKVTPISIQQRYFKAFAGKFNWDIGLTELVREGFLELWTEMWIYWNTPAAMGKSSNASQCRNSDRGGLGVHKHVSGQKSFMQVHQELEEELGRRVSYGEVFMKTHTRADGSFVDAKAK
;
A
#
# COMPACT_ATOMS: atom_id res chain seq x y z
N MET A 1 2.90 37.01 3.95
CA MET A 1 3.28 35.74 4.59
C MET A 1 4.39 35.13 3.75
N PRO A 2 5.56 34.84 4.33
CA PRO A 2 6.60 34.10 3.63
C PRO A 2 6.14 32.63 3.49
N PRO A 3 6.58 31.89 2.46
CA PRO A 3 6.25 30.48 2.33
C PRO A 3 6.91 29.71 3.48
N HIS A 4 6.09 28.96 4.22
CA HIS A 4 6.56 27.97 5.18
C HIS A 4 7.32 26.88 4.44
N GLU A 5 8.64 26.85 4.60
CA GLU A 5 9.46 25.69 4.29
C GLU A 5 9.01 24.54 5.19
N ASN A 6 8.72 23.40 4.56
CA ASN A 6 8.29 22.19 5.23
C ASN A 6 9.56 21.41 5.64
N PRO A 7 9.90 21.29 6.94
CA PRO A 7 11.12 20.64 7.37
C PRO A 7 10.83 19.17 7.56
N ASN A 8 10.85 18.40 6.47
CA ASN A 8 11.02 16.95 6.50
C ASN A 8 11.66 16.53 5.18
N VAL A 9 12.94 16.89 5.05
CA VAL A 9 13.86 16.16 4.20
C VAL A 9 14.34 15.02 5.08
N ASP A 10 13.76 13.83 4.87
CA ASP A 10 14.20 12.59 5.51
C ASP A 10 15.69 12.40 5.23
N SER A 11 16.48 12.53 6.29
CA SER A 11 17.93 12.60 6.33
C SER A 11 18.59 11.21 6.27
N ASP A 12 18.24 10.40 5.28
CA ASP A 12 18.84 9.07 5.07
C ASP A 12 19.52 8.92 3.70
N ALA A 13 19.62 10.00 2.91
CA ALA A 13 20.18 9.95 1.55
C ALA A 13 21.72 10.09 1.48
N ASP A 14 22.37 10.55 2.54
CA ASP A 14 23.77 11.03 2.46
C ASP A 14 24.83 10.05 2.99
N ASN A 15 24.46 8.79 3.25
CA ASN A 15 25.38 7.75 3.73
C ASN A 15 25.37 6.50 2.84
N GLU A 16 25.06 6.65 1.55
CA GLU A 16 25.24 5.58 0.59
C GLU A 16 26.66 5.67 0.00
N PRO A 17 27.50 4.62 0.11
CA PRO A 17 28.84 4.65 -0.48
C PRO A 17 28.72 4.96 -1.99
N PRO A 18 29.72 5.60 -2.61
CA PRO A 18 29.75 5.86 -4.04
C PRO A 18 30.04 4.56 -4.77
N MET A 19 29.08 3.65 -4.71
CA MET A 19 29.08 2.32 -5.25
C MET A 19 28.16 2.33 -6.46
N ASP A 20 28.58 1.71 -7.56
CA ASP A 20 27.69 1.54 -8.69
C ASP A 20 26.44 0.77 -8.23
N TYR A 21 25.29 1.07 -8.83
CA TYR A 21 24.03 0.49 -8.42
C TYR A 21 24.04 -1.04 -8.47
N ASP A 22 24.69 -1.61 -9.49
CA ASP A 22 24.81 -3.05 -9.63
C ASP A 22 25.68 -3.63 -8.52
N GLU A 23 26.82 -3.02 -8.20
CA GLU A 23 27.66 -3.38 -7.04
C GLU A 23 26.87 -3.30 -5.71
N MET A 24 25.98 -2.32 -5.56
CA MET A 24 25.13 -2.17 -4.37
C MET A 24 24.11 -3.31 -4.26
N VAL A 25 23.49 -3.73 -5.37
CA VAL A 25 22.61 -4.89 -5.40
C VAL A 25 23.38 -6.17 -5.06
N GLU A 26 24.57 -6.36 -5.63
CA GLU A 26 25.42 -7.51 -5.35
C GLU A 26 25.84 -7.56 -3.87
N TYR A 27 26.28 -6.42 -3.32
CA TYR A 27 26.60 -6.29 -1.91
C TYR A 27 25.40 -6.65 -1.03
N MET A 28 24.20 -6.13 -1.33
CA MET A 28 22.98 -6.46 -0.60
C MET A 28 22.64 -7.95 -0.66
N LEU A 29 22.89 -8.64 -1.78
CA LEU A 29 22.63 -10.07 -1.91
C LEU A 29 23.65 -10.92 -1.13
N GLY A 30 24.88 -10.42 -0.98
CA GLY A 30 25.94 -11.06 -0.21
C GLY A 30 25.86 -10.84 1.31
N LEU A 31 24.96 -9.99 1.80
CA LEU A 31 24.83 -9.73 3.24
C LEU A 31 24.42 -11.00 4.01
N PRO A 32 25.11 -11.32 5.12
CA PRO A 32 24.77 -12.48 5.93
C PRO A 32 23.39 -12.31 6.57
N GLY A 33 22.70 -13.43 6.78
CA GLY A 33 21.41 -13.43 7.43
C GLY A 33 20.25 -13.20 6.47
N ARG A 34 20.48 -13.04 5.15
CA ARG A 34 19.39 -12.91 4.16
C ARG A 34 18.81 -14.25 3.70
N GLU A 35 19.25 -15.36 4.28
CA GLU A 35 18.77 -16.71 3.95
C GLU A 35 17.32 -16.94 4.41
N HIS A 36 16.82 -16.14 5.37
CA HIS A 36 15.42 -16.20 5.84
C HIS A 36 14.43 -15.60 4.84
N LEU A 37 14.90 -14.82 3.87
CA LEU A 37 14.03 -14.21 2.87
C LEU A 37 13.59 -15.25 1.84
N PRO A 38 12.37 -15.10 1.26
CA PRO A 38 11.94 -15.99 0.19
C PRO A 38 12.93 -15.94 -0.98
N ARG A 39 13.32 -17.13 -1.46
CA ARG A 39 14.35 -17.30 -2.48
C ARG A 39 13.74 -17.23 -3.88
N LEU A 40 14.19 -16.29 -4.70
CA LEU A 40 13.90 -16.31 -6.13
C LEU A 40 14.79 -17.35 -6.81
N SER A 41 14.17 -18.37 -7.41
CA SER A 41 14.87 -19.40 -8.18
C SER A 41 13.98 -19.98 -9.28
N ARG A 42 14.56 -20.23 -10.46
CA ARG A 42 13.87 -20.86 -11.61
C ARG A 42 13.40 -22.28 -11.30
N THR A 43 14.11 -22.96 -10.41
CA THR A 43 13.82 -24.33 -9.97
C THR A 43 13.46 -24.34 -8.49
N ARG A 44 12.57 -25.26 -8.11
CA ARG A 44 12.19 -25.45 -6.71
C ARG A 44 13.39 -25.97 -5.91
N ILE A 45 13.70 -25.32 -4.79
CA ILE A 45 14.74 -25.78 -3.86
C ILE A 45 14.06 -26.46 -2.67
N PRO A 46 14.36 -27.74 -2.37
CA PRO A 46 13.80 -28.43 -1.20
C PRO A 46 14.15 -27.71 0.10
N GLY A 47 13.17 -27.59 1.01
CA GLY A 47 13.39 -26.97 2.33
C GLY A 47 13.46 -25.44 2.35
N VAL A 48 13.39 -24.77 1.18
CA VAL A 48 13.45 -23.31 1.07
C VAL A 48 12.16 -22.79 0.42
N GLU A 49 11.58 -21.72 0.97
CA GLU A 49 10.45 -21.03 0.32
C GLU A 49 10.95 -20.43 -1.00
N THR A 50 10.66 -21.14 -2.10
CA THR A 50 11.10 -20.77 -3.43
C THR A 50 9.96 -20.15 -4.21
N ILE A 51 10.22 -18.99 -4.82
CA ILE A 51 9.27 -18.27 -5.67
C ILE A 51 9.93 -17.92 -7.00
N TRP A 52 9.13 -17.74 -8.05
CA TRP A 52 9.61 -17.25 -9.34
C TRP A 52 8.50 -16.50 -10.05
N PHE A 53 8.87 -15.60 -10.97
CA PHE A 53 7.94 -14.89 -11.84
C PHE A 53 7.01 -15.89 -12.56
N GLY A 54 5.70 -15.65 -12.47
CA GLY A 54 4.66 -16.53 -13.01
C GLY A 54 4.35 -17.79 -12.18
N ARG A 55 5.09 -18.05 -11.10
CA ARG A 55 4.90 -19.22 -10.19
C ARG A 55 4.83 -18.82 -8.72
N ASP A 56 4.30 -17.64 -8.45
CA ASP A 56 4.30 -17.00 -7.13
C ASP A 56 2.89 -16.67 -6.61
N LYS A 57 1.83 -17.09 -7.33
CA LYS A 57 0.42 -16.77 -7.01
C LYS A 57 0.21 -15.25 -6.80
N GLY A 58 0.91 -14.43 -7.57
CA GLY A 58 0.87 -12.97 -7.54
C GLY A 58 1.51 -12.33 -6.30
N LYS A 59 2.31 -13.05 -5.51
CA LYS A 59 3.08 -12.51 -4.37
C LYS A 59 4.05 -11.41 -4.82
N LEU A 60 4.74 -11.61 -5.95
CA LEU A 60 5.66 -10.66 -6.55
C LEU A 60 4.91 -9.44 -7.05
N SER A 61 3.85 -9.61 -7.85
CA SER A 61 3.03 -8.49 -8.34
C SER A 61 2.45 -7.65 -7.20
N ARG A 62 1.95 -8.29 -6.13
CA ARG A 62 1.46 -7.57 -4.93
C ARG A 62 2.57 -6.81 -4.21
N THR A 63 3.76 -7.41 -4.08
CA THR A 63 4.91 -6.78 -3.42
C THR A 63 5.39 -5.56 -4.20
N ILE A 64 5.57 -5.73 -5.50
CA ILE A 64 5.96 -4.68 -6.46
C ILE A 64 4.93 -3.53 -6.43
N ALA A 65 3.64 -3.84 -6.52
CA ALA A 65 2.57 -2.84 -6.39
C ALA A 65 2.59 -2.11 -5.04
N GLY A 66 2.94 -2.80 -3.96
CA GLY A 66 3.12 -2.20 -2.63
C GLY A 66 4.28 -1.21 -2.58
N ILE A 67 5.42 -1.58 -3.17
CA ILE A 67 6.60 -0.71 -3.27
C ILE A 67 6.25 0.57 -4.01
N PHE A 68 5.57 0.48 -5.16
CA PHE A 68 5.19 1.68 -5.90
C PHE A 68 4.24 2.56 -5.11
N ARG A 69 3.16 2.02 -4.52
CA ARG A 69 2.24 2.85 -3.71
C ARG A 69 2.94 3.55 -2.55
N ALA A 70 3.94 2.93 -1.94
CA ALA A 70 4.65 3.48 -0.79
C ALA A 70 5.72 4.52 -1.16
N LYS A 71 6.36 4.36 -2.33
CA LYS A 71 7.52 5.17 -2.74
C LYS A 71 7.25 6.07 -3.96
N PHE A 72 6.00 6.17 -4.41
CA PHE A 72 5.60 7.04 -5.51
C PHE A 72 5.55 8.50 -5.05
N ASP A 73 6.61 9.24 -5.41
CA ASP A 73 6.85 10.63 -5.02
C ASP A 73 6.75 11.62 -6.19
N GLY A 74 6.35 11.17 -7.39
CA GLY A 74 6.24 12.05 -8.56
C GLY A 74 5.41 11.47 -9.72
N PRO A 75 4.96 12.32 -10.66
CA PRO A 75 4.07 11.94 -11.76
C PRO A 75 4.81 11.23 -12.89
N TYR A 76 5.31 10.02 -12.64
CA TYR A 76 5.99 9.18 -13.64
C TYR A 76 4.96 8.28 -14.35
N PHE A 77 4.45 8.74 -15.49
CA PHE A 77 3.40 8.02 -16.22
C PHE A 77 3.90 6.77 -16.97
N SER A 78 5.22 6.55 -17.05
CA SER A 78 5.81 5.30 -17.57
C SER A 78 7.22 5.05 -17.01
N TRP A 79 7.71 3.81 -17.14
CA TRP A 79 9.08 3.47 -16.71
C TRP A 79 10.14 4.30 -17.43
N LYS A 80 9.98 4.50 -18.74
CA LYS A 80 10.93 5.25 -19.58
C LYS A 80 11.10 6.70 -19.14
N VAL A 81 10.05 7.29 -18.55
CA VAL A 81 10.07 8.67 -18.04
C VAL A 81 10.33 8.73 -16.54
N THR A 82 10.41 7.58 -15.86
CA THR A 82 10.79 7.48 -14.46
C THR A 82 12.31 7.67 -14.38
N PRO A 83 12.83 8.65 -13.62
CA PRO A 83 14.27 8.85 -13.50
C PRO A 83 14.98 7.57 -13.03
N ILE A 84 16.20 7.34 -13.53
CA ILE A 84 16.96 6.11 -13.25
C ILE A 84 17.13 5.88 -11.74
N SER A 85 17.40 6.94 -10.97
CA SER A 85 17.51 6.85 -9.50
C SER A 85 16.24 6.33 -8.82
N ILE A 86 15.06 6.67 -9.36
CA ILE A 86 13.77 6.21 -8.85
C ILE A 86 13.54 4.73 -9.21
N GLN A 87 13.88 4.33 -10.44
CA GLN A 87 13.84 2.94 -10.89
C GLN A 87 14.74 2.06 -10.00
N GLN A 88 15.98 2.51 -9.79
CA GLN A 88 16.97 1.90 -8.91
C GLN A 88 16.46 1.80 -7.47
N ARG A 89 15.86 2.87 -6.94
CA ARG A 89 15.26 2.86 -5.60
C ARG A 89 14.13 1.84 -5.44
N TYR A 90 13.29 1.66 -6.45
CA TYR A 90 12.22 0.65 -6.42
C TYR A 90 12.77 -0.77 -6.47
N PHE A 91 13.72 -1.03 -7.35
CA PHE A 91 14.32 -2.35 -7.43
C PHE A 91 15.20 -2.66 -6.20
N LYS A 92 15.90 -1.67 -5.63
CA LYS A 92 16.56 -1.80 -4.32
C LYS A 92 15.57 -2.21 -3.22
N ALA A 93 14.40 -1.57 -3.16
CA ALA A 93 13.36 -1.93 -2.19
C ALA A 93 12.79 -3.34 -2.42
N PHE A 94 12.72 -3.79 -3.67
CA PHE A 94 12.36 -5.16 -4.02
C PHE A 94 13.46 -6.15 -3.60
N ALA A 95 14.71 -5.84 -3.94
CA ALA A 95 15.87 -6.60 -3.56
C ALA A 95 15.93 -6.79 -2.06
N GLY A 96 15.62 -5.78 -1.24
CA GLY A 96 15.55 -5.89 0.22
C GLY A 96 14.56 -6.94 0.76
N LYS A 97 13.52 -7.32 0.00
CA LYS A 97 12.45 -8.24 0.43
C LYS A 97 12.66 -9.70 0.01
N PHE A 98 13.60 -9.95 -0.90
CA PHE A 98 13.85 -11.27 -1.45
C PHE A 98 15.34 -11.56 -1.50
N ASN A 99 15.71 -12.80 -1.73
CA ASN A 99 17.09 -13.19 -1.96
C ASN A 99 17.20 -14.04 -3.23
N TRP A 100 18.32 -14.00 -3.93
CA TRP A 100 18.58 -14.81 -5.12
C TRP A 100 20.07 -15.04 -5.32
N ASP A 101 20.39 -15.99 -6.18
CA ASP A 101 21.77 -16.19 -6.62
C ASP A 101 22.20 -15.02 -7.51
N ILE A 102 23.39 -14.46 -7.27
CA ILE A 102 23.91 -13.29 -7.98
C ILE A 102 23.87 -13.44 -9.51
N GLY A 103 24.07 -14.66 -10.03
CA GLY A 103 24.00 -14.96 -11.47
C GLY A 103 22.59 -14.89 -12.06
N LEU A 104 21.55 -14.71 -11.23
CA LEU A 104 20.17 -14.51 -11.65
C LEU A 104 19.76 -13.03 -11.65
N THR A 105 20.64 -12.10 -11.27
CA THR A 105 20.28 -10.68 -11.10
C THR A 105 19.66 -10.07 -12.35
N GLU A 106 20.22 -10.31 -13.53
CA GLU A 106 19.64 -9.83 -14.80
C GLU A 106 18.23 -10.37 -15.03
N LEU A 107 18.04 -11.68 -14.86
CA LEU A 107 16.72 -12.33 -15.04
C LEU A 107 15.69 -11.82 -14.03
N VAL A 108 16.12 -11.53 -12.80
CA VAL A 108 15.25 -10.95 -11.78
C VAL A 108 14.88 -9.52 -12.14
N ARG A 109 15.82 -8.74 -12.69
CA ARG A 109 15.57 -7.39 -13.20
C ARG A 109 14.59 -7.42 -14.37
N GLU A 110 14.77 -8.32 -15.32
CA GLU A 110 13.84 -8.53 -16.44
C GLU A 110 12.43 -8.88 -15.96
N GLY A 111 12.28 -9.88 -15.09
CA GLY A 111 10.98 -10.28 -14.55
C GLY A 111 10.30 -9.15 -13.74
N PHE A 112 11.07 -8.34 -13.03
CA PHE A 112 10.56 -7.15 -12.34
C PHE A 112 9.98 -6.13 -13.34
N LEU A 113 10.69 -5.88 -14.45
CA LEU A 113 10.27 -4.96 -15.51
C LEU A 113 9.05 -5.48 -16.30
N GLU A 114 8.98 -6.79 -16.54
CA GLU A 114 7.83 -7.44 -17.17
C GLU A 114 6.57 -7.25 -16.33
N LEU A 115 6.62 -7.60 -15.03
CA LEU A 115 5.49 -7.43 -14.12
C LEU A 115 5.05 -5.96 -14.02
N TRP A 116 6.01 -5.04 -14.00
CA TRP A 116 5.68 -3.61 -14.06
C TRP A 116 4.91 -3.27 -15.34
N THR A 117 5.39 -3.73 -16.50
CA THR A 117 4.77 -3.45 -17.80
C THR A 117 3.35 -3.99 -17.84
N GLU A 118 3.13 -5.22 -17.38
CA GLU A 118 1.80 -5.81 -17.26
C GLU A 118 0.89 -5.02 -16.32
N MET A 119 1.41 -4.61 -15.16
CA MET A 119 0.66 -3.79 -14.20
C MET A 119 0.28 -2.43 -14.79
N TRP A 120 1.19 -1.79 -15.51
CA TRP A 120 0.94 -0.52 -16.18
C TRP A 120 -0.13 -0.67 -17.27
N ILE A 121 -0.07 -1.73 -18.09
CA ILE A 121 -1.11 -2.03 -19.08
C ILE A 121 -2.46 -2.19 -18.38
N TYR A 122 -2.52 -2.99 -17.30
CA TYR A 122 -3.73 -3.21 -16.55
C TYR A 122 -4.30 -1.91 -15.94
N TRP A 123 -3.46 -1.07 -15.32
CA TRP A 123 -3.88 0.18 -14.69
C TRP A 123 -4.35 1.24 -15.70
N ASN A 124 -3.89 1.18 -16.95
CA ASN A 124 -4.39 2.04 -18.03
C ASN A 124 -5.67 1.51 -18.71
N THR A 125 -6.21 0.36 -18.28
CA THR A 125 -7.50 -0.09 -18.80
C THR A 125 -8.64 0.84 -18.35
N PRO A 126 -9.65 1.10 -19.19
CA PRO A 126 -10.82 1.90 -18.79
C PRO A 126 -11.51 1.38 -17.53
N ALA A 127 -11.53 0.06 -17.33
CA ALA A 127 -12.10 -0.57 -16.15
C ALA A 127 -11.32 -0.22 -14.87
N ALA A 128 -9.98 -0.31 -14.90
CA ALA A 128 -9.15 0.03 -13.75
C ALA A 128 -9.19 1.53 -13.44
N MET A 129 -9.11 2.38 -14.48
CA MET A 129 -9.25 3.83 -14.35
C MET A 129 -10.62 4.22 -13.79
N GLY A 130 -11.70 3.62 -14.31
CA GLY A 130 -13.06 3.84 -13.84
C GLY A 130 -13.23 3.44 -12.37
N LYS A 131 -12.72 2.27 -11.97
CA LYS A 131 -12.74 1.84 -10.57
C LYS A 131 -12.00 2.80 -9.65
N SER A 132 -10.81 3.27 -10.06
CA SER A 132 -10.01 4.23 -9.30
C SER A 132 -10.72 5.59 -9.18
N SER A 133 -11.24 6.10 -10.29
CA SER A 133 -12.01 7.35 -10.35
C SER A 133 -13.24 7.28 -9.46
N ASN A 134 -14.05 6.22 -9.58
CA ASN A 134 -15.23 6.02 -8.74
C ASN A 134 -14.86 5.96 -7.25
N ALA A 135 -13.82 5.21 -6.89
CA ALA A 135 -13.37 5.14 -5.49
C ALA A 135 -12.87 6.51 -4.97
N SER A 136 -12.21 7.30 -5.82
CA SER A 136 -11.81 8.67 -5.49
C SER A 136 -13.02 9.59 -5.30
N GLN A 137 -13.94 9.58 -6.27
CA GLN A 137 -15.18 10.35 -6.21
C GLN A 137 -16.02 9.98 -4.99
N CYS A 138 -16.18 8.70 -4.66
CA CYS A 138 -16.91 8.29 -3.45
C CYS A 138 -16.26 8.81 -2.16
N ARG A 139 -14.92 8.83 -2.07
CA ARG A 139 -14.19 9.33 -0.90
C ARG A 139 -14.28 10.85 -0.77
N ASN A 140 -14.21 11.56 -1.89
CA ASN A 140 -14.22 13.01 -1.96
C ASN A 140 -15.62 13.60 -2.23
N SER A 141 -16.65 12.77 -2.26
CA SER A 141 -18.01 13.22 -2.55
C SER A 141 -18.50 14.10 -1.40
N ASP A 142 -18.89 15.32 -1.75
CA ASP A 142 -19.62 16.22 -0.86
C ASP A 142 -21.09 15.79 -0.66
N ARG A 143 -21.53 14.79 -1.43
CA ARG A 143 -22.86 14.18 -1.41
C ARG A 143 -23.97 15.23 -1.46
N GLY A 144 -23.83 16.23 -2.34
CA GLY A 144 -24.81 17.32 -2.49
C GLY A 144 -24.79 18.32 -1.35
N GLY A 145 -23.60 18.58 -0.78
CA GLY A 145 -23.39 19.46 0.36
C GLY A 145 -23.70 18.86 1.73
N LEU A 146 -24.11 17.59 1.80
CA LEU A 146 -24.38 16.87 3.06
C LEU A 146 -23.10 16.38 3.75
N GLY A 147 -21.96 16.46 3.05
CA GLY A 147 -20.65 16.08 3.55
C GLY A 147 -20.46 14.58 3.67
N VAL A 148 -19.28 14.21 4.19
CA VAL A 148 -18.91 12.82 4.47
C VAL A 148 -19.81 12.28 5.60
N HIS A 149 -20.25 11.03 5.48
CA HIS A 149 -21.00 10.34 6.54
C HIS A 149 -20.16 10.22 7.80
N LYS A 150 -20.74 10.53 8.96
CA LYS A 150 -20.02 10.57 10.24
C LYS A 150 -20.72 9.65 11.25
N HIS A 151 -19.93 9.04 12.12
CA HIS A 151 -20.41 8.34 13.31
C HIS A 151 -19.55 8.75 14.50
N VAL A 152 -20.08 8.63 15.72
CA VAL A 152 -19.40 9.00 16.98
C VAL A 152 -18.92 7.80 17.79
N SER A 153 -19.00 6.58 17.25
CA SER A 153 -18.55 5.36 17.94
C SER A 153 -17.03 5.20 18.06
N GLY A 154 -16.24 6.13 17.51
CA GLY A 154 -14.78 6.02 17.47
C GLY A 154 -14.35 4.73 16.77
N GLN A 155 -13.33 4.05 17.31
CA GLN A 155 -12.82 2.76 16.80
C GLN A 155 -13.65 1.55 17.25
N LYS A 156 -14.93 1.72 17.58
CA LYS A 156 -15.82 0.61 17.96
C LYS A 156 -16.68 0.18 16.79
N SER A 157 -16.80 -1.14 16.63
CA SER A 157 -17.76 -1.72 15.68
C SER A 157 -19.20 -1.56 16.18
N PHE A 158 -20.18 -1.57 15.27
CA PHE A 158 -21.61 -1.54 15.66
C PHE A 158 -21.99 -2.68 16.60
N MET A 159 -21.40 -3.87 16.40
CA MET A 159 -21.62 -5.02 17.29
C MET A 159 -21.07 -4.77 18.70
N GLN A 160 -19.89 -4.15 18.80
CA GLN A 160 -19.33 -3.78 20.09
C GLN A 160 -20.18 -2.71 20.79
N VAL A 161 -20.61 -1.67 20.05
CA VAL A 161 -21.51 -0.64 20.60
C VAL A 161 -22.83 -1.26 21.03
N HIS A 162 -23.35 -2.24 20.30
CA HIS A 162 -24.56 -2.99 20.64
C HIS A 162 -24.41 -3.77 21.95
N GLN A 163 -23.33 -4.53 22.11
CA GLN A 163 -23.05 -5.28 23.34
C GLN A 163 -22.89 -4.35 24.56
N GLU A 164 -22.11 -3.28 24.42
CA GLU A 164 -21.92 -2.30 25.49
C GLU A 164 -23.24 -1.61 25.88
N LEU A 165 -24.12 -1.32 24.92
CA LEU A 165 -25.46 -0.79 25.15
C LEU A 165 -26.36 -1.80 25.89
N GLU A 166 -26.28 -3.09 25.55
CA GLU A 166 -27.03 -4.15 26.24
C GLU A 166 -26.59 -4.30 27.70
N GLU A 167 -25.28 -4.20 27.95
CA GLU A 167 -24.72 -4.17 29.31
C GLU A 167 -25.16 -2.91 30.07
N GLU A 168 -25.10 -1.72 29.46
CA GLU A 168 -25.50 -0.43 30.05
C GLU A 168 -27.00 -0.42 30.43
N LEU A 169 -27.86 -0.97 29.58
CA LEU A 169 -29.32 -0.94 29.77
C LEU A 169 -29.87 -2.20 30.45
N GLY A 170 -29.04 -3.23 30.65
CA GLY A 170 -29.44 -4.52 31.25
C GLY A 170 -30.54 -5.25 30.48
N ARG A 171 -30.71 -4.95 29.18
CA ARG A 171 -31.74 -5.54 28.32
C ARG A 171 -31.23 -5.66 26.90
N ARG A 172 -31.94 -6.46 26.10
CA ARG A 172 -31.69 -6.52 24.65
C ARG A 172 -31.92 -5.15 24.00
N VAL A 173 -31.00 -4.75 23.13
CA VAL A 173 -31.01 -3.45 22.47
C VAL A 173 -31.35 -3.63 21.00
N SER A 174 -32.19 -2.73 20.48
CA SER A 174 -32.57 -2.74 19.07
C SER A 174 -31.49 -2.08 18.20
N TYR A 175 -31.46 -2.44 16.92
CA TYR A 175 -30.54 -1.82 15.96
C TYR A 175 -30.78 -0.30 15.82
N GLY A 176 -32.02 0.15 16.01
CA GLY A 176 -32.36 1.58 16.02
C GLY A 176 -31.71 2.33 17.18
N GLU A 177 -31.64 1.73 18.36
CA GLU A 177 -30.96 2.32 19.52
C GLU A 177 -29.44 2.38 19.32
N VAL A 178 -28.85 1.35 18.71
CA VAL A 178 -27.44 1.38 18.30
C VAL A 178 -27.20 2.49 17.28
N PHE A 179 -28.10 2.62 16.29
CA PHE A 179 -28.02 3.70 15.29
C PHE A 179 -28.06 5.07 15.96
N MET A 180 -29.00 5.29 16.89
CA MET A 180 -29.09 6.54 17.65
C MET A 180 -27.80 6.81 18.43
N LYS A 181 -27.30 5.85 19.22
CA LYS A 181 -26.04 6.03 20.00
C LYS A 181 -24.83 6.34 19.10
N THR A 182 -24.78 5.77 17.90
CA THR A 182 -23.65 5.94 16.97
C THR A 182 -23.74 7.16 16.07
N HIS A 183 -24.94 7.74 15.88
CA HIS A 183 -25.17 8.87 14.97
C HIS A 183 -25.78 10.11 15.63
N THR A 184 -25.90 10.15 16.96
CA THR A 184 -26.32 11.35 17.70
C THR A 184 -25.23 11.85 18.63
N ARG A 185 -25.17 13.17 18.81
CA ARG A 185 -24.32 13.85 19.79
C ARG A 185 -25.00 13.84 21.16
N ALA A 186 -24.26 14.25 22.20
CA ALA A 186 -24.78 14.35 23.57
C ALA A 186 -25.96 15.32 23.71
N ASP A 187 -26.09 16.30 22.81
CA ASP A 187 -27.23 17.23 22.72
C ASP A 187 -28.46 16.63 22.01
N GLY A 188 -28.39 15.37 21.57
CA GLY A 188 -29.44 14.67 20.84
C GLY A 188 -29.51 14.99 19.34
N SER A 189 -28.65 15.88 18.83
CA SER A 189 -28.60 16.22 17.40
C SER A 189 -27.88 15.14 16.59
N PHE A 190 -28.31 14.91 15.35
CA PHE A 190 -27.62 14.00 14.45
C PHE A 190 -26.26 14.57 13.99
N VAL A 191 -25.28 13.68 13.88
CA VAL A 191 -23.89 14.01 13.55
C VAL A 191 -23.70 14.30 12.06
N ASP A 192 -24.59 13.78 11.22
CA ASP A 192 -24.70 14.13 9.82
C ASP A 192 -26.16 14.32 9.39
N ALA A 193 -26.37 15.08 8.33
CA ALA A 193 -27.68 15.47 7.84
C ALA A 193 -28.48 14.32 7.19
N LYS A 194 -27.86 13.16 6.94
CA LYS A 194 -28.54 11.97 6.43
C LYS A 194 -29.08 11.08 7.55
N ALA A 195 -28.55 11.22 8.76
CA ALA A 195 -29.09 10.53 9.93
C ALA A 195 -30.37 11.19 10.49
N LYS A 196 -30.71 12.40 10.01
CA LYS A 196 -32.00 13.08 10.23
C LYS A 196 -33.08 12.50 9.32
#